data_AF-M0LBA1-F1
#
_entry.id   AF-M0LBA1-F1
#
_cell.length_a   1.000
_cell.length_b   1.000
_cell.length_c   1.000
_cell.angle_alpha   90.00
_cell.angle_beta   90.00
_cell.angle_gamma   90.00
#
_symmetry.space_group_name_H-M   'P 1'
#
loop_
_entity.id
_entity.type
_entity.pdbx_description
1 polymer ?
#
loop_
_entity_poly.entity_id
_entity_poly.type
_entity_poly.pdbx_seq_one_letter_code
_entity_poly.pdbx_strand_id
1 'polypeptide(L)' 'MYRAILPEGQILCDRYEQGEKGFELYDETDQLVAFVPYDNLHALVDEDVYSADDRSIM' A
#
# COMPACT_ATOMS: atom_id res chain seq x y z
N MET A 1 -7.48 5.73 -2.14
CA MET A 1 -6.32 5.88 -1.21
C MET A 1 -5.76 4.51 -0.89
N TYR A 2 -4.45 4.35 -0.73
CA TYR A 2 -3.80 3.08 -0.43
C TYR A 2 -3.35 2.96 1.02
N ARG A 3 -3.30 1.72 1.50
CA ARG A 3 -2.83 1.37 2.83
C ARG A 3 -1.84 0.22 2.77
N ALA A 4 -0.60 0.49 3.14
CA ALA A 4 0.42 -0.55 3.32
C ALA A 4 0.33 -1.11 4.75
N ILE A 5 0.16 -2.43 4.86
CA ILE A 5 0.16 -3.16 6.12
C ILE A 5 1.52 -3.79 6.34
N LEU A 6 2.16 -3.39 7.43
CA LEU A 6 3.46 -3.87 7.89
C LEU A 6 3.31 -4.62 9.23
N PRO A 7 4.28 -5.46 9.62
CA PRO A 7 4.31 -6.07 10.95
C PRO A 7 4.30 -5.02 12.09
N GLU A 8 4.84 -3.85 11.81
CA GLU A 8 5.12 -2.78 12.78
C GLU A 8 3.97 -1.75 12.86
N GLY A 9 3.02 -1.82 11.93
CA GLY A 9 1.92 -0.87 11.84
C GLY A 9 1.33 -0.79 10.43
N GLN A 10 0.62 0.31 10.16
CA GLN A 10 -0.02 0.58 8.87
C GLN A 10 0.36 1.98 8.40
N ILE A 11 0.60 2.14 7.10
CA ILE A 11 0.94 3.41 6.48
C ILE A 11 -0.14 3.73 5.45
N LEU A 12 -0.66 4.97 5.51
CA LEU A 12 -1.58 5.52 4.53
C LEU A 12 -0.80 6.30 3.48
N CYS A 13 -1.12 6.09 2.21
CA CYS A 13 -0.50 6.77 1.08
C CYS A 13 -1.49 6.92 -0.07
N ASP A 14 -1.32 7.93 -0.91
CA ASP A 14 -2.18 8.17 -2.06
C ASP A 14 -1.70 7.45 -3.32
N ARG A 15 -0.40 7.23 -3.41
CA ARG A 15 0.24 6.56 -4.54
C ARG A 15 1.35 5.64 -4.05
N TYR A 16 1.58 4.57 -4.79
CA TYR A 16 2.73 3.70 -4.58
C TYR A 16 3.46 3.48 -5.91
N GLU A 17 4.77 3.30 -5.84
CA GLU A 17 5.58 2.86 -6.97
C GLU A 17 6.28 1.55 -6.64
N GLN A 18 6.24 0.62 -7.58
CA GLN A 18 6.90 -0.66 -7.45
C GLN A 18 8.36 -0.54 -7.91
N GLY A 19 9.29 -0.61 -6.96
CA GLY A 19 10.72 -0.69 -7.23
C GLY A 19 11.24 -2.14 -7.23
N GLU A 20 12.53 -2.29 -7.52
CA GLU A 20 13.22 -3.59 -7.48
C GLU A 20 13.29 -4.21 -6.08
N LYS A 21 13.31 -3.38 -5.03
CA LYS A 21 13.53 -3.82 -3.64
C LYS A 21 12.31 -3.71 -2.74
N GLY A 22 11.23 -3.11 -3.22
CA GLY A 22 10.04 -2.83 -2.42
C GLY A 22 9.15 -1.79 -3.09
N PHE A 23 8.23 -1.26 -2.30
CA PHE A 23 7.32 -0.20 -2.71
C PHE A 23 7.73 1.14 -2.10
N GLU A 24 7.70 2.18 -2.92
CA GLU A 24 7.83 3.58 -2.50
C GLU A 24 6.43 4.16 -2.38
N LEU A 25 6.08 4.65 -1.18
CA LEU A 25 4.77 5.21 -0.88
C LEU A 25 4.84 6.73 -0.93
N TYR A 26 3.90 7.34 -1.64
CA TYR A 26 3.82 8.78 -1.87
C TYR A 26 2.47 9.33 -1.38
N ASP A 27 2.48 10.58 -0.93
CA ASP A 27 1.27 11.33 -0.57
C ASP A 27 0.66 12.08 -1.77
N GLU A 28 -0.43 12.82 -1.50
CA GLU A 28 -1.11 13.67 -2.47
C GLU A 28 -0.24 14.76 -3.12
N THR A 29 0.93 15.06 -2.53
CA THR A 29 1.89 16.06 -3.02
C THR A 29 3.09 15.44 -3.75
N ASP A 30 3.02 14.15 -4.10
CA ASP A 30 4.13 13.35 -4.64
C ASP A 30 5.36 13.33 -3.72
N GLN A 31 5.19 13.54 -2.41
CA GLN A 31 6.26 13.39 -1.44
C GLN A 31 6.38 11.95 -0.98
N LEU A 32 7.61 11.44 -0.95
CA LEU A 32 7.90 10.12 -0.42
C LEU A 32 7.61 10.09 1.09
N VAL A 33 6.57 9.35 1.46
CA VAL A 33 6.15 9.16 2.86
C VAL A 33 6.97 8.04 3.49
N ALA A 34 7.11 6.93 2.78
CA ALA A 34 7.80 5.75 3.29
C ALA A 34 8.25 4.80 2.18
N PHE A 35 9.35 4.09 2.43
CA PHE A 35 9.77 2.96 1.61
C PHE A 35 9.51 1.66 2.37
N VAL A 36 8.81 0.72 1.72
CA VAL A 36 8.47 -0.60 2.28
C VAL A 36 9.17 -1.70 1.49
N PRO A 37 10.19 -2.38 2.03
CA PRO A 37 10.83 -3.51 1.36
C PRO A 37 9.88 -4.70 1.25
N TYR A 38 10.05 -5.53 0.22
CA TYR A 38 9.20 -6.72 0.01
C TYR A 38 9.20 -7.68 1.21
N ASP A 39 10.34 -7.81 1.90
CA ASP A 39 10.45 -8.64 3.11
C ASP A 39 9.50 -8.21 4.24
N ASN A 40 9.12 -6.93 4.28
CA ASN A 40 8.27 -6.36 5.34
C ASN A 40 6.86 -5.98 4.84
N LEU A 41 6.58 -6.14 3.55
CA LEU A 41 5.26 -5.85 3.00
C LEU A 41 4.34 -7.06 3.22
N HIS A 42 3.36 -6.92 4.11
CA HIS A 42 2.39 -7.98 4.34
C HIS A 42 1.22 -7.91 3.35
N ALA A 43 0.69 -6.70 3.13
CA ALA A 43 -0.35 -6.44 2.15
C ALA A 43 -0.37 -4.95 1.77
N LEU A 44 -0.78 -4.67 0.53
CA LEU A 44 -1.15 -3.33 0.08
C LEU A 44 -2.64 -3.35 -0.26
N VAL A 45 -3.41 -2.49 0.38
CA VAL A 45 -4.86 -2.45 0.27
C VAL A 45 -5.27 -1.12 -0.34
N ASP A 46 -6.08 -1.16 -1.38
CA ASP A 46 -6.76 0.02 -1.90
C ASP A 46 -8.06 0.23 -1.10
N GLU A 47 -8.19 1.37 -0.42
CA GLU A 47 -9.40 1.74 0.32
C GLU A 47 -10.61 1.91 -0.60
N ASP A 48 -10.42 2.24 -1.89
CA ASP A 48 -11.53 2.31 -2.85
C ASP A 48 -12.04 0.90 -3.23
N VAL A 49 -11.14 -0.09 -3.29
CA VAL A 49 -11.51 -1.47 -3.67
C VAL A 49 -12.33 -2.16 -2.56
N TYR A 50 -12.17 -1.78 -1.29
CA TYR A 50 -13.00 -2.33 -0.21
C TYR A 50 -14.44 -1.81 -0.19
N SER A 51 -14.78 -0.78 -0.97
CA SER A 51 -16.18 -0.32 -1.14
C SER A 51 -16.88 -0.98 -2.34
N ALA A 52 -16.14 -1.62 -3.24
CA ALA A 52 -16.69 -2.34 -4.38
C ALA A 52 -16.49 -3.84 -4.20
N ASP A 53 -17.47 -4.46 -3.52
CA ASP A 53 -17.98 -5.81 -3.79
C ASP A 53 -17.09 -6.70 -4.68
N ASP A 54 -16.32 -7.62 -4.08
CA ASP A 54 -16.26 -8.99 -4.57
C ASP A 54 -15.69 -9.94 -3.50
N ARG A 55 -16.60 -10.43 -2.65
CA ARG A 55 -16.43 -11.72 -2.01
C ARG A 55 -16.46 -12.79 -3.11
N SER A 56 -15.34 -13.08 -3.73
CA SER A 56 -15.27 -14.24 -4.63
C SER A 56 -13.96 -14.97 -4.44
N ILE A 57 -13.96 -15.86 -3.45
CA ILE A 57 -13.16 -17.06 -3.45
C ILE A 57 -14.08 -18.19 -3.95
N MET A 58 -13.78 -18.72 -5.13
CA MET A 58 -14.18 -20.06 -5.58
C MET A 58 -12.96 -20.79 -6.13
#